data_AF-A0A662CVY6-F1
#
_entry.id   AF-A0A662CVY6-F1
#
_cell.length_a   1.000
_cell.length_b   1.000
_cell.length_c   1.000
_cell.angle_alpha   90.00
_cell.angle_beta   90.00
_cell.angle_gamma   90.00
#
_symmetry.space_group_name_H-M   'P 1'
#
loop_
_entity.id
_entity.type
_entity.pdbx_description
1 polymer ?
#
loop_
_entity_poly.entity_id
_entity_poly.type
_entity_poly.pdbx_seq_one_letter_code
_entity_poly.pdbx_strand_id
1 'polypeptide(L)'
;MCMKKSLTITVLAVLLGLCQVYAQQASITDYLTECERKYGSDADLVNGEKYFYPYRQYEGDPFFFSESRTAVILIHDKEFEGQQLRYDVFNQKLILDFKDIYGASSSLVLRSEWVKSFAFEQQNFVRMEGPEGELEFFQLVTDGHITCLYKWSKDQLLNLNSGVQNYYFTEPSKQSYLFIDGQF
;
A
#
# COMPACT_ATOMS: atom_id res chain seq x y z
N MET A 1 31.40 -73.13 -24.37
CA MET A 1 30.39 -72.63 -23.42
C MET A 1 30.98 -71.46 -22.61
N CYS A 2 31.04 -70.25 -23.17
CA CYS A 2 31.50 -69.05 -22.44
C CYS A 2 30.96 -67.78 -23.10
N MET A 3 29.64 -67.58 -23.05
CA MET A 3 28.94 -66.41 -23.61
C MET A 3 28.15 -65.64 -22.54
N LYS A 4 28.64 -65.62 -21.29
CA LYS A 4 27.92 -65.00 -20.15
C LYS A 4 28.53 -63.70 -19.61
N LYS A 5 29.65 -63.20 -20.16
CA LYS A 5 30.33 -62.00 -19.63
C LYS A 5 30.02 -60.69 -20.37
N SER A 6 29.37 -60.74 -21.55
CA SER A 6 29.12 -59.52 -22.34
C SER A 6 27.75 -58.87 -22.11
N LEU A 7 26.83 -59.56 -21.42
CA LEU A 7 25.44 -59.08 -21.25
C LEU A 7 25.24 -58.17 -20.03
N THR A 8 26.13 -58.25 -19.03
CA THR A 8 26.02 -57.48 -17.79
C THR A 8 26.54 -56.06 -17.88
N ILE A 9 27.37 -55.74 -18.89
CA ILE A 9 27.94 -54.38 -19.05
C ILE A 9 26.94 -53.45 -19.76
N THR A 10 26.09 -53.96 -20.64
CA THR A 10 25.12 -53.14 -21.40
C THR A 10 23.94 -52.67 -20.55
N VAL A 11 23.55 -53.43 -19.52
CA VAL A 11 22.41 -53.07 -18.64
C VAL A 11 22.76 -51.90 -17.71
N LEU A 12 24.03 -51.76 -17.31
CA LEU A 12 24.46 -50.65 -16.44
C LEU A 12 24.50 -49.31 -17.19
N ALA A 13 24.80 -49.32 -18.50
CA ALA A 13 24.84 -48.11 -19.32
C ALA A 13 23.44 -47.54 -19.62
N VAL A 14 22.40 -48.39 -19.68
CA VAL A 14 21.00 -47.94 -19.91
C VAL A 14 20.38 -47.35 -18.64
N LEU A 15 20.73 -47.86 -17.45
CA LEU A 15 20.27 -47.28 -16.18
C LEU A 15 20.91 -45.93 -15.85
N LEU A 16 22.12 -45.64 -16.37
CA LEU A 16 22.77 -44.33 -16.23
C LEU A 16 22.27 -43.28 -17.24
N GLY A 17 21.56 -43.70 -18.30
CA GLY A 17 20.99 -42.79 -19.32
C GLY A 17 19.63 -42.19 -18.96
N LEU A 18 18.97 -42.67 -17.89
CA LEU A 18 17.66 -42.19 -17.46
C LEU A 18 17.72 -41.16 -16.31
N CYS A 19 18.91 -40.81 -15.82
CA CYS A 19 19.12 -39.53 -15.12
C CYS A 19 19.12 -38.39 -16.16
N GLN A 20 18.00 -38.25 -16.87
CA GLN A 20 17.62 -36.97 -17.45
C GLN A 20 17.63 -35.99 -16.29
N VAL A 21 18.59 -35.08 -16.35
CA VAL A 21 18.77 -33.96 -15.44
C VAL A 21 17.50 -33.11 -15.54
N TYR A 22 16.47 -33.46 -14.77
CA TYR A 22 15.47 -32.51 -14.32
C TYR A 22 16.11 -31.67 -13.20
N ALA A 23 17.26 -31.04 -13.49
CA ALA A 23 17.60 -29.83 -12.79
C ALA A 23 16.53 -28.85 -13.25
N GLN A 24 15.50 -28.69 -12.43
CA GLN A 24 14.45 -27.72 -12.64
C GLN A 24 15.15 -26.40 -12.91
N GLN A 25 15.01 -25.92 -14.13
CA GLN A 25 15.31 -24.54 -14.49
C GLN A 25 14.18 -23.70 -13.88
N ALA A 26 14.08 -23.71 -12.55
CA ALA A 26 13.49 -22.62 -11.81
C ALA A 26 14.27 -21.40 -12.30
N SER A 27 13.59 -20.58 -13.07
CA SER A 27 14.22 -19.51 -13.79
C SER A 27 14.90 -18.60 -12.76
N ILE A 28 16.03 -17.98 -13.12
CA ILE A 28 16.67 -16.98 -12.24
C ILE A 28 15.65 -15.92 -11.81
N THR A 29 14.68 -15.63 -12.68
CA THR A 29 13.49 -14.83 -12.40
C THR A 29 12.63 -15.39 -11.26
N ASP A 30 12.33 -16.70 -11.20
CA ASP A 30 11.58 -17.30 -10.09
C ASP A 30 12.33 -17.17 -8.76
N TYR A 31 13.66 -17.33 -8.77
CA TYR A 31 14.49 -17.16 -7.57
C TYR A 31 14.56 -15.70 -7.11
N LEU A 32 14.71 -14.76 -8.05
CA LEU A 32 14.69 -13.32 -7.74
C LEU A 32 13.33 -12.88 -7.22
N THR A 33 12.23 -13.33 -7.85
CA THR A 33 10.87 -13.08 -7.37
C THR A 33 10.64 -13.68 -5.98
N GLU A 34 11.13 -14.90 -5.72
CA GLU A 34 11.06 -15.52 -4.39
C GLU A 34 11.91 -14.77 -3.36
N CYS A 35 13.08 -14.24 -3.75
CA CYS A 35 13.95 -13.43 -2.90
C CYS A 35 13.38 -12.03 -2.63
N GLU A 36 12.81 -11.36 -3.62
CA GLU A 36 12.10 -10.08 -3.45
C GLU A 36 10.87 -10.27 -2.55
N ARG A 37 10.09 -11.33 -2.79
CA ARG A 37 8.96 -11.73 -1.95
C ARG A 37 9.38 -12.05 -0.50
N LYS A 38 10.59 -12.58 -0.29
CA LYS A 38 11.07 -13.07 1.01
C LYS A 38 11.96 -12.08 1.76
N TYR A 39 12.60 -11.14 1.07
CA TYR A 39 13.66 -10.28 1.63
C TYR A 39 13.63 -8.83 1.13
N GLY A 40 12.82 -8.48 0.12
CA GLY A 40 12.71 -7.11 -0.39
C GLY A 40 11.47 -6.40 0.15
N SER A 41 11.62 -5.16 0.60
CA SER A 41 10.49 -4.22 0.61
C SER A 41 10.09 -3.95 -0.83
N ASP A 42 8.84 -4.25 -1.19
CA ASP A 42 8.33 -3.99 -2.54
C ASP A 42 8.55 -2.53 -2.92
N ALA A 43 9.34 -2.29 -3.97
CA ALA A 43 9.75 -0.94 -4.34
C ALA A 43 8.55 -0.05 -4.71
N ASP A 44 7.44 -0.64 -5.17
CA ASP A 44 6.20 0.08 -5.47
C ASP A 44 5.43 0.51 -4.21
N LEU A 45 5.69 -0.14 -3.08
CA LEU A 45 5.10 0.21 -1.78
C LEU A 45 6.01 1.14 -0.96
N VAL A 46 7.33 0.96 -1.06
CA VAL A 46 8.32 1.62 -0.21
C VAL A 46 9.15 2.65 -1.00
N ASN A 47 8.48 3.46 -1.82
CA ASN A 47 9.08 4.53 -2.64
C ASN A 47 8.81 5.96 -2.16
N GLY A 48 8.24 6.09 -0.95
CA GLY A 48 7.87 7.36 -0.36
C GLY A 48 9.03 8.14 0.25
N GLU A 49 8.71 9.35 0.74
CA GLU A 49 9.61 10.11 1.60
C GLU A 49 9.43 9.73 3.06
N LYS A 50 10.49 9.82 3.87
CA LYS A 50 10.36 9.56 5.31
C LYS A 50 9.39 10.55 5.95
N TYR A 51 8.44 10.04 6.72
CA TYR A 51 7.46 10.90 7.40
C TYR A 51 8.04 11.46 8.70
N PHE A 52 7.95 12.78 8.86
CA PHE A 52 8.30 13.48 10.08
C PHE A 52 7.06 14.20 10.60
N TYR A 53 6.53 13.77 11.76
CA TYR A 53 5.33 14.37 12.36
C TYR A 53 5.62 15.78 12.91
N PRO A 54 5.09 16.85 12.30
CA PRO A 54 5.43 18.23 12.69
C PRO A 54 4.56 18.76 13.84
N TYR A 55 3.43 18.11 14.15
CA TYR A 55 2.38 18.66 15.01
C TYR A 55 2.49 18.22 16.49
N ARG A 56 3.70 18.02 17.02
CA ARG A 56 3.90 17.48 18.38
C ARG A 56 3.38 18.39 19.51
N GLN A 57 3.22 19.69 19.23
CA GLN A 57 2.76 20.69 20.19
C GLN A 57 1.26 21.00 20.04
N TYR A 58 0.58 20.31 19.14
CA TYR A 58 -0.80 20.61 18.77
C TYR A 58 -1.72 19.67 19.54
N GLU A 59 -2.91 20.15 19.88
CA GLU A 59 -3.97 19.29 20.42
C GLU A 59 -4.67 18.54 19.27
N GLY A 60 -4.84 17.23 19.45
CA GLY A 60 -5.35 16.34 18.41
C GLY A 60 -4.30 15.97 17.35
N ASP A 61 -4.79 15.56 16.18
CA ASP A 61 -3.97 15.08 15.07
C ASP A 61 -4.63 15.38 13.71
N PRO A 62 -3.85 15.39 12.60
CA PRO A 62 -4.37 15.68 11.27
C PRO A 62 -5.01 14.46 10.59
N PHE A 63 -5.09 13.31 11.26
CA PHE A 63 -5.44 12.04 10.61
C PHE A 63 -6.95 11.81 10.62
N PHE A 64 -7.44 11.06 9.64
CA PHE A 64 -8.82 10.60 9.59
C PHE A 64 -9.13 9.66 10.77
N PHE A 65 -8.20 8.77 11.09
CA PHE A 65 -8.14 8.02 12.34
C PHE A 65 -6.83 8.33 13.06
N SER A 66 -6.89 8.59 14.36
CA SER A 66 -5.70 8.92 15.17
C SER A 66 -4.63 7.81 15.16
N GLU A 67 -5.06 6.56 15.06
CA GLU A 67 -4.19 5.39 15.04
C GLU A 67 -4.05 4.79 13.63
N SER A 68 -2.94 4.10 13.42
CA SER A 68 -2.72 3.32 12.20
C SER A 68 -3.74 2.19 12.11
N ARG A 69 -4.24 1.94 10.90
CA ARG A 69 -5.19 0.87 10.64
C ARG A 69 -4.71 -0.02 9.51
N THR A 70 -5.09 -1.28 9.60
CA THR A 70 -4.94 -2.22 8.48
C THR A 70 -5.77 -1.72 7.30
N ALA A 71 -5.11 -1.61 6.15
CA ALA A 71 -5.68 -1.11 4.92
C ALA A 71 -5.28 -1.98 3.74
N VAL A 72 -6.05 -1.82 2.67
CA VAL A 72 -5.71 -2.28 1.32
C VAL A 72 -5.37 -1.05 0.50
N ILE A 73 -4.29 -1.11 -0.28
CA ILE A 73 -3.81 0.01 -1.09
C ILE A 73 -3.64 -0.46 -2.53
N LEU A 74 -4.23 0.24 -3.49
CA LEU A 74 -4.00 0.01 -4.90
C LEU A 74 -3.01 1.05 -5.42
N ILE A 75 -1.78 0.62 -5.68
CA ILE A 75 -0.72 1.45 -6.27
C ILE A 75 -0.50 0.98 -7.70
N HIS A 76 -0.66 1.88 -8.66
CA HIS A 76 -0.76 1.54 -10.08
C HIS A 76 -1.85 0.47 -10.32
N ASP A 77 -1.47 -0.76 -10.66
CA ASP A 77 -2.39 -1.88 -10.91
C ASP A 77 -2.13 -3.05 -9.95
N LYS A 78 -1.46 -2.77 -8.83
CA LYS A 78 -1.08 -3.76 -7.83
C LYS A 78 -1.70 -3.45 -6.47
N GLU A 79 -2.35 -4.46 -5.93
CA GLU A 79 -3.00 -4.39 -4.63
C GLU A 79 -2.04 -4.84 -3.52
N PHE A 80 -2.00 -4.05 -2.45
CA PHE A 80 -1.21 -4.28 -1.25
C PHE A 80 -2.15 -4.40 -0.06
N GLU A 81 -2.46 -5.63 0.32
CA GLU A 81 -3.30 -5.93 1.47
C GLU A 81 -2.51 -5.92 2.78
N GLY A 82 -3.21 -5.72 3.91
CA GLY A 82 -2.63 -5.90 5.24
C GLY A 82 -1.69 -4.78 5.70
N GLN A 83 -1.66 -3.65 4.99
CA GLN A 83 -0.73 -2.55 5.25
C GLN A 83 -1.19 -1.69 6.43
N GLN A 84 -0.26 -1.26 7.28
CA GLN A 84 -0.58 -0.32 8.36
C GLN A 84 -0.52 1.10 7.82
N LEU A 85 -1.68 1.76 7.71
CA LEU A 85 -1.84 3.02 7.02
C LEU A 85 -2.53 4.04 7.91
N ARG A 86 -2.07 5.30 7.81
CA ARG A 86 -2.77 6.48 8.32
C ARG A 86 -3.07 7.42 7.17
N TYR A 87 -4.25 8.03 7.20
CA TYR A 87 -4.63 9.04 6.22
C TYR A 87 -4.60 10.41 6.88
N ASP A 88 -3.60 11.22 6.55
CA ASP A 88 -3.51 12.64 6.94
C ASP A 88 -4.46 13.43 6.05
N VAL A 89 -5.65 13.67 6.60
CA VAL A 89 -6.77 14.28 5.88
C VAL A 89 -6.61 15.79 5.77
N PHE A 90 -5.79 16.40 6.63
CA PHE A 90 -5.44 17.81 6.53
C PHE A 90 -4.55 18.08 5.31
N ASN A 91 -3.54 17.23 5.07
CA ASN A 91 -2.59 17.38 3.97
C ASN A 91 -2.90 16.51 2.74
N GLN A 92 -3.98 15.71 2.77
CA GLN A 92 -4.33 14.73 1.74
C GLN A 92 -3.18 13.72 1.44
N LYS A 93 -2.53 13.23 2.50
CA LYS A 93 -1.36 12.33 2.42
C LYS A 93 -1.64 10.97 3.05
N LEU A 94 -1.05 9.93 2.48
CA LEU A 94 -1.08 8.57 3.02
C LEU A 94 0.25 8.21 3.66
N ILE A 95 0.21 7.79 4.92
CA ILE A 95 1.38 7.48 5.72
C ILE A 95 1.39 5.98 5.99
N LEU A 96 2.35 5.29 5.37
CA LEU A 96 2.57 3.87 5.58
C LEU A 96 3.49 3.67 6.80
N ASP A 97 3.00 2.92 7.78
CA ASP A 97 3.77 2.48 8.94
C ASP A 97 4.32 1.08 8.69
N PHE A 98 5.61 0.88 8.96
CA PHE A 98 6.29 -0.38 8.72
C PHE A 98 7.40 -0.62 9.73
N LYS A 99 7.88 -1.86 9.79
CA LYS A 99 9.12 -2.21 10.50
C LYS A 99 10.24 -2.34 9.50
N ASP A 100 11.36 -1.67 9.77
CA ASP A 100 12.55 -1.83 8.95
C ASP A 100 13.20 -3.21 9.13
N ILE A 101 14.30 -3.45 8.41
CA ILE A 101 15.06 -4.71 8.47
C ILE A 101 15.64 -5.01 9.86
N TYR A 102 15.72 -4.02 10.75
CA TYR A 102 16.17 -4.15 12.12
C TYR A 102 15.00 -4.28 13.11
N GLY A 103 13.76 -4.29 12.61
CA GLY A 103 12.55 -4.37 13.41
C GLY A 103 12.13 -3.04 14.05
N ALA A 104 12.79 -1.93 13.73
CA ALA A 104 12.44 -0.62 14.24
C ALA A 104 11.22 -0.06 13.49
N SER A 105 10.31 0.59 14.21
CA SER A 105 9.15 1.24 13.61
C SER A 105 9.57 2.49 12.84
N SER A 106 9.10 2.60 11.60
CA SER A 106 9.29 3.76 10.74
C SER A 106 8.00 4.07 9.97
N SER A 107 7.94 5.28 9.42
CA SER A 107 6.81 5.74 8.63
C SER A 107 7.31 6.45 7.37
N LEU A 108 6.60 6.27 6.26
CA LEU A 108 6.84 6.99 5.01
C LEU A 108 5.55 7.58 4.46
N VAL A 109 5.65 8.69 3.76
CA VAL A 109 4.57 9.29 2.98
C VAL A 109 4.57 8.64 1.61
N LEU A 110 3.49 7.94 1.27
CA LEU A 110 3.32 7.35 -0.05
C LEU A 110 3.21 8.45 -1.11
N ARG A 111 3.71 8.15 -2.31
CA ARG A 111 3.54 8.99 -3.49
C ARG A 111 2.08 8.97 -3.92
N SER A 112 1.32 9.99 -3.55
CA SER A 112 -0.11 10.07 -3.88
C SER A 112 -0.35 9.93 -5.38
N GLU A 113 0.58 10.37 -6.24
CA GLU A 113 0.53 10.21 -7.69
C GLU A 113 0.35 8.76 -8.16
N TRP A 114 0.84 7.78 -7.39
CA TRP A 114 0.80 6.35 -7.76
C TRP A 114 -0.35 5.61 -7.12
N VAL A 115 -0.91 6.15 -6.04
CA VAL A 115 -2.05 5.53 -5.34
C VAL A 115 -3.34 5.84 -6.11
N LYS A 116 -3.99 4.79 -6.62
CA LYS A 116 -5.31 4.91 -7.27
C LYS A 116 -6.44 4.87 -6.25
N SER A 117 -6.33 4.00 -5.27
CA SER A 117 -7.32 3.86 -4.21
C SER A 117 -6.70 3.25 -2.96
N PHE A 118 -7.41 3.41 -1.84
CA PHE A 118 -7.11 2.68 -0.61
C PHE A 118 -8.42 2.42 0.14
N ALA A 119 -8.42 1.45 1.04
CA ALA A 119 -9.59 1.10 1.82
C ALA A 119 -9.24 0.81 3.27
N PHE A 120 -10.03 1.37 4.18
CA PHE A 120 -10.06 0.98 5.59
C PHE A 120 -11.33 0.17 5.84
N GLU A 121 -11.21 -1.13 6.06
CA GLU A 121 -12.37 -2.01 6.29
C GLU A 121 -13.42 -1.89 5.16
N GLN A 122 -14.54 -1.19 5.41
CA GLN A 122 -15.64 -0.96 4.47
C GLN A 122 -15.64 0.45 3.84
N GLN A 123 -14.63 1.26 4.13
CA GLN A 123 -14.51 2.63 3.65
C GLN A 123 -13.48 2.69 2.53
N ASN A 124 -13.99 2.77 1.30
CA ASN A 124 -13.17 2.86 0.10
C ASN A 124 -12.91 4.32 -0.26
N PHE A 125 -11.67 4.64 -0.56
CA PHE A 125 -11.23 5.95 -1.00
C PHE A 125 -10.62 5.83 -2.39
N VAL A 126 -11.06 6.68 -3.31
CA VAL A 126 -10.59 6.71 -4.69
C VAL A 126 -9.93 8.05 -4.97
N ARG A 127 -8.84 8.03 -5.72
CA ARG A 127 -8.17 9.24 -6.17
C ARG A 127 -8.79 9.70 -7.48
N MET A 128 -9.31 10.91 -7.51
CA MET A 128 -9.94 11.49 -8.69
C MET A 128 -9.86 13.01 -8.66
N GLU A 129 -10.09 13.64 -9.82
CA GLU A 129 -10.21 15.10 -9.89
C GLU A 129 -11.50 15.52 -9.18
N GLY A 130 -11.41 16.51 -8.30
CA GLY A 130 -12.57 17.12 -7.67
C GLY A 130 -13.24 18.20 -8.55
N PRO A 131 -14.32 18.84 -8.07
CA PRO A 131 -14.99 19.92 -8.80
C PRO A 131 -14.09 21.13 -9.10
N GLU A 132 -13.02 21.30 -8.33
CA GLU A 132 -12.03 22.37 -8.48
C GLU A 132 -10.87 21.96 -9.41
N GLY A 133 -10.89 20.73 -9.96
CA GLY A 133 -9.87 20.20 -10.87
C GLY A 133 -8.62 19.65 -10.18
N GLU A 134 -8.59 19.63 -8.85
CA GLU A 134 -7.46 19.08 -8.08
C GLU A 134 -7.63 17.58 -7.86
N LEU A 135 -6.52 16.82 -7.99
CA LEU A 135 -6.49 15.38 -7.70
C LEU A 135 -6.43 15.13 -6.19
N GLU A 136 -7.50 14.59 -5.63
CA GLU A 136 -7.67 14.35 -4.20
C GLU A 136 -8.26 12.96 -3.94
N PHE A 137 -8.33 12.57 -2.66
CA PHE A 137 -8.96 11.31 -2.27
C PHE A 137 -10.40 11.53 -1.78
N PHE A 138 -11.35 10.87 -2.43
CA PHE A 138 -12.76 10.89 -2.09
C PHE A 138 -13.18 9.54 -1.54
N GLN A 139 -13.93 9.52 -0.44
CA GLN A 139 -14.58 8.30 0.02
C GLN A 139 -15.75 7.99 -0.91
N LEU A 140 -15.73 6.80 -1.51
CA LEU A 140 -16.81 6.26 -2.32
C LEU A 140 -17.89 5.67 -1.40
N VAL A 141 -19.07 6.29 -1.40
CA VAL A 141 -20.21 5.88 -0.56
C VAL A 141 -21.14 4.94 -1.33
N THR A 142 -21.43 5.29 -2.58
CA THR A 142 -22.15 4.43 -3.53
C THR A 142 -21.61 4.69 -4.92
N ASP A 143 -21.60 3.64 -5.73
CA ASP A 143 -21.19 3.64 -7.13
C ASP A 143 -22.38 3.27 -8.02
N GLY A 144 -22.40 3.76 -9.25
CA GLY A 144 -23.45 3.54 -10.24
C GLY A 144 -23.76 4.79 -11.07
N HIS A 145 -25.00 4.86 -11.60
CA HIS A 145 -25.46 6.02 -12.38
C HIS A 145 -25.32 7.35 -11.62
N ILE A 146 -25.52 7.31 -10.30
CA ILE A 146 -25.26 8.43 -9.41
C ILE A 146 -24.24 7.92 -8.40
N THR A 147 -23.03 8.46 -8.48
CA THR A 147 -21.95 8.16 -7.54
C THR A 147 -21.97 9.18 -6.42
N CYS A 148 -22.04 8.73 -5.16
CA CYS A 148 -21.97 9.63 -4.00
C CYS A 148 -20.58 9.58 -3.38
N LEU A 149 -19.99 10.74 -3.17
CA LEU A 149 -18.63 10.90 -2.68
C LEU A 149 -18.61 11.78 -1.44
N TYR A 150 -17.71 11.46 -0.50
CA TYR A 150 -17.35 12.35 0.59
C TYR A 150 -15.90 12.81 0.44
N LYS A 151 -15.69 14.13 0.45
CA LYS A 151 -14.38 14.73 0.70
C LYS A 151 -14.26 14.98 2.19
N TRP A 152 -13.22 14.43 2.81
CA TRP A 152 -12.95 14.64 4.22
C TRP A 152 -11.89 15.72 4.39
N SER A 153 -12.02 16.48 5.47
CA SER A 153 -11.07 17.54 5.85
C SER A 153 -11.02 17.71 7.36
N LYS A 154 -9.93 18.30 7.85
CA LYS A 154 -9.80 18.85 9.20
C LYS A 154 -9.28 20.28 9.07
N ASP A 155 -9.61 21.13 10.02
CA ASP A 155 -9.03 22.47 10.11
C ASP A 155 -8.03 22.54 11.26
N GLN A 156 -7.01 23.37 11.08
CA GLN A 156 -6.06 23.74 12.13
C GLN A 156 -6.45 25.12 12.69
N LEU A 157 -6.76 25.18 13.98
CA LEU A 157 -7.25 26.39 14.64
C LEU A 157 -6.35 26.81 15.82
N LEU A 158 -6.33 28.11 16.13
CA LEU A 158 -5.61 28.66 17.27
C LEU A 158 -6.55 28.81 18.48
N ASN A 159 -6.16 28.25 19.62
CA ASN A 159 -6.86 28.42 20.89
C ASN A 159 -6.33 29.69 21.59
N LEU A 160 -7.15 30.74 21.60
CA LEU A 160 -6.83 32.03 22.22
C LEU A 160 -7.18 32.11 23.71
N ASN A 161 -7.84 31.09 24.28
CA ASN A 161 -8.41 31.17 25.62
C ASN A 161 -7.41 30.90 26.76
N SER A 162 -6.21 30.37 26.45
CA SER A 162 -5.29 29.87 27.47
C SER A 162 -4.15 30.82 27.86
N GLY A 163 -4.08 32.03 27.28
CA GLY A 163 -2.94 32.94 27.45
C GLY A 163 -1.63 32.43 26.83
N VAL A 164 -1.61 31.19 26.34
CA VAL A 164 -0.56 30.55 25.55
C VAL A 164 -1.15 30.27 24.16
N GLN A 165 -0.37 30.51 23.11
CA GLN A 165 -0.78 30.17 21.74
C GLN A 165 -0.65 28.66 21.53
N ASN A 166 -1.78 27.94 21.61
CA ASN A 166 -1.84 26.51 21.34
C ASN A 166 -2.71 26.26 20.10
N TYR A 167 -2.22 25.45 19.17
CA TYR A 167 -2.99 25.03 18.00
C TYR A 167 -3.71 23.70 18.26
N TYR A 168 -4.85 23.50 17.62
CA TYR A 168 -5.59 22.24 17.68
C TYR A 168 -6.17 21.88 16.31
N PHE A 169 -6.36 20.59 16.07
CA PHE A 169 -7.11 20.10 14.92
C PHE A 169 -8.58 19.90 15.28
N THR A 170 -9.48 20.21 14.35
CA THR A 170 -10.91 19.90 14.51
C THR A 170 -11.16 18.40 14.37
N GLU A 171 -12.37 17.98 14.76
CA GLU A 171 -12.90 16.69 14.31
C GLU A 171 -12.99 16.64 12.77
N PRO A 172 -12.89 15.44 12.15
CA PRO A 172 -13.10 15.30 10.72
C PRO A 172 -14.47 15.83 10.29
N SER A 173 -14.48 16.72 9.31
CA SER A 173 -15.68 17.19 8.63
C SER A 173 -15.74 16.58 7.23
N LYS A 174 -16.96 16.46 6.68
CA LYS A 174 -17.17 15.95 5.32
C LYS A 174 -18.00 16.90 4.47
N GLN A 175 -17.59 17.04 3.22
CA GLN A 175 -18.37 17.63 2.15
C GLN A 175 -18.89 16.52 1.24
N SER A 176 -20.17 16.58 0.89
CA SER A 176 -20.82 15.57 0.05
C SER A 176 -20.92 16.04 -1.39
N TYR A 177 -20.64 15.14 -2.33
CA TYR A 177 -20.75 15.38 -3.76
C TYR A 177 -21.57 14.27 -4.43
N LEU A 178 -22.25 14.65 -5.51
CA LEU A 178 -22.86 13.73 -6.44
C LEU A 178 -22.05 13.80 -7.73
N PHE A 179 -21.71 12.64 -8.27
CA PHE A 179 -21.02 12.52 -9.55
C PHE A 179 -21.94 11.76 -10.51
N ILE A 180 -22.42 12.45 -11.53
CA ILE A 180 -23.45 11.99 -12.46
C ILE A 180 -22.90 12.14 -13.88
N ASP A 181 -22.92 11.06 -14.65
CA ASP A 181 -22.52 11.06 -16.06
C ASP A 181 -21.12 11.68 -16.32
N GLY A 182 -20.19 11.53 -15.38
CA GLY A 182 -18.83 12.06 -15.51
C GLY A 182 -18.63 13.48 -14.97
N GLN A 183 -19.61 14.07 -14.28
CA GLN A 183 -19.58 15.45 -13.80
C GLN A 183 -20.05 15.56 -12.34
N PHE A 184 -19.50 16.55 -11.62
CA PHE A 184 -19.90 16.93 -10.26
C PHE A 184 -21.06 17.91 -10.22
#